data_AF-A0A849TC31-F1
#
_entry.id   AF-A0A849TC31-F1
#
_cell.length_a   1.000
_cell.length_b   1.000
_cell.length_c   1.000
_cell.angle_alpha   90.00
_cell.angle_beta   90.00
_cell.angle_gamma   90.00
#
_symmetry.space_group_name_H-M   'P 1'
#
loop_
_entity.id
_entity.type
_entity.pdbx_description
1 polymer ?
#
loop_
_entity_poly.entity_id
_entity_poly.type
_entity_poly.pdbx_seq_one_letter_code
_entity_poly.pdbx_strand_id
1 'polypeptide(L)'
;MKLLLLAILTSLSFAAIAQTGELDSTSSCVIVYTKFDISQPNLTIACDGNRVLTHYVSKEDEVQDPEAFRKELFSMFKDLVNSNNQKNCKSYNYEKAWWASCIK
;
A
#
# COMPACT_ATOMS: atom_id res chain seq x y z
N MET A 1 -15.76 2.07 -39.16
CA MET A 1 -16.90 2.33 -38.25
C MET A 1 -16.48 1.93 -36.83
N LYS A 2 -16.54 2.89 -35.89
CA LYS A 2 -16.59 2.78 -34.41
C LYS A 2 -15.46 2.01 -33.72
N LEU A 3 -14.44 2.69 -33.16
CA LEU A 3 -14.38 3.40 -31.85
C LEU A 3 -14.76 2.54 -30.63
N LEU A 4 -13.78 2.46 -29.73
CA LEU A 4 -13.88 2.48 -28.28
C LEU A 4 -14.59 1.31 -27.58
N LEU A 5 -13.78 0.54 -26.86
CA LEU A 5 -14.07 0.20 -25.48
C LEU A 5 -12.81 0.42 -24.64
N LEU A 6 -12.51 1.70 -24.44
CA LEU A 6 -11.63 2.21 -23.39
C LEU A 6 -12.56 2.75 -22.28
N ALA A 7 -12.95 1.88 -21.37
CA ALA A 7 -13.67 2.16 -20.11
C ALA A 7 -13.97 0.76 -19.55
N ILE A 8 -13.46 0.32 -18.41
CA ILE A 8 -13.80 0.84 -17.09
C ILE A 8 -12.65 0.45 -16.15
N LEU A 9 -11.85 1.42 -15.72
CA LEU A 9 -11.04 1.35 -14.50
C LEU A 9 -10.96 2.78 -13.94
N THR A 10 -12.11 3.45 -13.94
CA THR A 10 -12.29 4.72 -13.25
C THR A 10 -13.10 4.46 -11.99
N SER A 11 -12.61 5.00 -10.89
CA SER A 11 -13.23 5.13 -9.56
C SER A 11 -13.05 3.98 -8.57
N LEU A 12 -11.80 3.68 -8.21
CA LEU A 12 -11.49 3.55 -6.78
C LEU A 12 -11.45 4.96 -6.19
N SER A 13 -12.62 5.54 -5.95
CA SER A 13 -12.73 6.78 -5.20
C SER A 13 -12.40 6.46 -3.74
N PHE A 14 -11.14 6.64 -3.35
CA PHE A 14 -10.70 6.66 -1.96
C PHE A 14 -11.24 7.92 -1.25
N ALA A 15 -12.56 8.02 -1.14
CA ALA A 15 -13.23 9.05 -0.34
C ALA A 15 -13.53 8.51 1.06
N ALA A 16 -12.55 7.87 1.71
CA ALA A 16 -12.65 7.51 3.12
C ALA A 16 -11.32 7.09 3.76
N ILE A 17 -10.21 7.78 3.51
CA ILE A 17 -9.16 7.91 4.53
C ILE A 17 -8.51 9.28 4.35
N ALA A 18 -8.65 10.15 5.37
CA ALA A 18 -7.51 10.68 6.10
C ALA A 18 -7.95 11.88 6.95
N GLN A 19 -7.94 11.72 8.26
CA GLN A 19 -7.27 12.72 9.07
C GLN A 19 -5.80 12.71 8.63
N THR A 20 -5.49 13.39 7.52
CA THR A 20 -4.10 13.65 7.12
C THR A 20 -3.57 14.64 8.14
N GLY A 21 -3.07 14.13 9.27
CA GLY A 21 -1.80 14.68 9.72
C GLY A 21 -0.85 14.48 8.54
N GLU A 22 -0.31 15.57 7.99
CA GLU A 22 0.74 15.47 6.99
C GLU A 22 1.74 14.41 7.46
N LEU A 23 1.88 13.33 6.68
CA LEU A 23 2.89 12.32 6.94
C LEU A 23 4.23 13.03 6.86
N ASP A 24 4.83 13.28 8.03
CA ASP A 24 6.07 14.03 8.09
C ASP A 24 7.11 13.37 7.18
N SER A 25 7.68 14.20 6.31
CA SER A 25 8.79 13.87 5.45
C SER A 25 9.99 13.27 6.22
N THR A 26 10.09 13.47 7.53
CA THR A 26 11.16 12.92 8.36
C THR A 26 10.86 11.54 8.95
N SER A 27 9.61 11.09 8.97
CA SER A 27 9.21 9.86 9.65
C SER A 27 9.70 8.59 8.95
N SER A 28 10.13 7.61 9.75
CA SER A 28 10.39 6.24 9.27
C SER A 28 9.08 5.46 9.25
N CYS A 29 8.72 4.92 8.08
CA CYS A 29 7.44 4.24 7.89
C CYS A 29 7.62 2.78 7.49
N VAL A 30 6.68 1.94 7.91
CA VAL A 30 6.59 0.52 7.55
C VAL A 30 5.16 0.21 7.10
N ILE A 31 5.03 -0.60 6.06
CA ILE A 31 3.78 -1.23 5.64
C ILE A 31 3.89 -2.74 5.82
N VAL A 32 2.85 -3.37 6.37
CA VAL A 32 2.76 -4.81 6.57
C VAL A 32 1.46 -5.32 5.97
N TYR A 33 1.58 -6.29 5.07
CA TYR A 33 0.47 -7.05 4.49
C TYR A 33 0.53 -8.50 4.97
N THR A 34 -0.51 -8.97 5.65
CA THR A 34 -0.60 -10.35 6.17
C THR A 34 -1.48 -11.23 5.30
N LYS A 35 -0.97 -12.37 4.84
CA LYS A 35 -1.60 -13.19 3.79
C LYS A 35 -2.77 -14.08 4.27
N PHE A 36 -2.94 -14.26 5.59
CA PHE A 36 -3.71 -15.41 6.12
C PHE A 36 -5.02 -15.10 6.83
N ASP A 37 -5.32 -13.84 7.13
CA ASP A 37 -6.53 -13.50 7.88
C ASP A 37 -7.37 -12.45 7.14
N ILE A 38 -8.61 -12.80 6.78
CA ILE A 38 -9.60 -11.88 6.18
C ILE A 38 -10.63 -11.39 7.21
N SER A 39 -10.59 -11.92 8.44
CA SER A 39 -11.48 -11.49 9.53
C SER A 39 -11.02 -10.20 10.20
N GLN A 40 -9.81 -9.75 9.88
CA GLN A 40 -9.20 -8.51 10.36
C GLN A 40 -8.56 -7.76 9.19
N PRO A 41 -8.37 -6.43 9.31
CA PRO A 41 -7.64 -5.68 8.31
C PRO A 41 -6.24 -6.28 8.13
N ASN A 42 -5.91 -6.64 6.90
CA ASN A 42 -4.70 -7.36 6.54
C ASN A 42 -3.60 -6.46 5.98
N LEU A 43 -3.81 -5.14 5.94
CA LEU A 43 -2.80 -4.14 5.58
C LEU A 43 -2.70 -3.09 6.69
N THR A 44 -1.49 -2.83 7.18
CA THR A 44 -1.23 -1.79 8.18
C THR A 44 -0.03 -0.95 7.78
N ILE A 45 -0.14 0.38 7.94
CA ILE A 45 0.97 1.33 7.83
C ILE A 45 1.20 1.98 9.19
N ALA A 46 2.46 2.04 9.61
CA ALA A 46 2.89 2.74 10.81
C ALA A 46 4.09 3.63 10.51
N CYS A 47 4.15 4.81 11.11
CA CYS A 47 5.25 5.77 10.99
C CYS A 47 5.69 6.22 12.38
N ASP A 48 6.98 6.15 12.67
CA ASP A 48 7.58 6.47 13.98
C ASP A 48 6.86 5.81 15.18
N GLY A 49 6.39 4.57 14.98
CA GLY A 49 5.66 3.80 15.99
C GLY A 49 4.16 4.12 16.11
N ASN A 50 3.68 5.16 15.42
CA ASN A 50 2.25 5.50 15.37
C ASN A 50 1.58 4.78 14.20
N ARG A 51 0.43 4.15 14.47
CA ARG A 51 -0.39 3.52 13.43
C ARG A 51 -1.10 4.60 12.63
N VAL A 52 -0.87 4.63 11.32
CA VAL A 52 -1.38 5.65 10.40
C VAL A 52 -2.59 5.13 9.63
N LEU A 53 -2.50 3.92 9.10
CA LEU A 53 -3.53 3.32 8.26
C LEU A 53 -3.71 1.85 8.60
N THR A 54 -4.96 1.40 8.57
CA THR A 54 -5.33 -0.01 8.63
C THR A 54 -6.45 -0.25 7.64
N HIS A 55 -6.27 -1.23 6.75
CA HIS A 55 -7.17 -1.46 5.61
C HIS A 55 -7.34 -2.93 5.29
N TYR A 56 -8.46 -3.27 4.64
CA TYR A 56 -8.71 -4.58 4.05
C TYR A 56 -8.30 -4.53 2.58
N VAL A 57 -7.40 -5.41 2.17
CA VAL A 57 -7.02 -5.59 0.78
C VAL A 57 -7.58 -6.92 0.29
N SER A 58 -8.29 -6.88 -0.85
CA SER A 58 -8.81 -8.09 -1.49
C SER A 58 -7.66 -8.97 -1.98
N LYS A 59 -7.83 -10.28 -1.86
CA LYS A 59 -6.82 -11.27 -2.28
C LYS A 59 -6.96 -11.66 -3.76
N GLU A 60 -8.00 -11.17 -4.44
CA GLU A 60 -8.30 -11.57 -5.82
C GLU A 60 -7.12 -11.31 -6.75
N ASP A 61 -6.49 -10.14 -6.62
CA ASP A 61 -5.31 -9.77 -7.41
C ASP A 61 -4.04 -10.50 -6.95
N GLU A 62 -3.90 -10.79 -5.66
CA GLU A 62 -2.78 -11.59 -5.12
C GLU A 62 -2.79 -13.02 -5.66
N VAL A 63 -3.96 -13.66 -5.77
CA VAL A 63 -4.07 -15.06 -6.22
C VAL A 63 -3.66 -15.21 -7.69
N GLN A 64 -3.91 -14.20 -8.51
CA GLN A 64 -3.57 -14.22 -9.94
C GLN A 64 -2.09 -13.97 -10.18
N ASP A 65 -1.55 -12.88 -9.62
CA ASP A 65 -0.13 -12.53 -9.74
C ASP A 65 0.38 -11.91 -8.42
N PRO A 66 0.90 -12.76 -7.52
CA PRO A 66 1.42 -12.30 -6.24
C PRO A 66 2.56 -11.28 -6.38
N GLU A 67 3.35 -11.33 -7.46
CA GLU A 67 4.48 -10.43 -7.65
C GLU A 67 4.02 -9.05 -8.12
N ALA A 68 3.14 -8.99 -9.11
CA ALA A 68 2.56 -7.74 -9.59
C ALA A 68 1.80 -7.01 -8.47
N PHE A 69 0.97 -7.73 -7.72
CA PHE A 69 0.26 -7.21 -6.55
C PHE A 69 1.20 -6.56 -5.53
N ARG A 70 2.33 -7.22 -5.20
CA ARG A 70 3.32 -6.67 -4.27
C ARG A 70 4.05 -5.45 -4.82
N LYS A 71 4.34 -5.42 -6.12
CA LYS A 71 4.97 -4.25 -6.77
C LYS A 71 4.04 -3.04 -6.71
N GLU A 72 2.75 -3.24 -6.91
CA GLU A 72 1.74 -2.18 -6.81
C GLU A 72 1.60 -1.67 -5.38
N LEU A 73 1.47 -2.56 -4.38
CA LEU A 73 1.47 -2.18 -2.97
C LEU A 73 2.72 -1.38 -2.57
N PHE A 74 3.89 -1.80 -3.06
CA PHE A 74 5.14 -1.08 -2.80
C PHE A 74 5.14 0.31 -3.43
N SER A 75 4.66 0.45 -4.66
CA SER A 75 4.56 1.73 -5.35
C SER A 75 3.65 2.69 -4.59
N MET A 76 2.42 2.26 -4.25
CA MET A 76 1.47 3.06 -3.49
C MET A 76 2.03 3.48 -2.13
N PHE A 77 2.68 2.56 -1.41
CA PHE A 77 3.33 2.87 -0.15
C PHE A 77 4.42 3.94 -0.31
N LYS A 78 5.29 3.80 -1.32
CA LYS A 78 6.36 4.75 -1.59
C LYS A 78 5.78 6.14 -1.92
N ASP A 79 4.76 6.20 -2.76
CA ASP A 79 4.13 7.47 -3.14
C ASP A 79 3.50 8.16 -1.93
N LEU A 80 2.92 7.39 -1.01
CA LEU A 80 2.32 7.88 0.22
C LEU A 80 3.35 8.47 1.21
N VAL A 81 4.46 7.76 1.44
CA VAL A 81 5.40 8.11 2.55
C VAL A 81 6.71 8.75 2.10
N ASN A 82 6.99 8.77 0.81
CA ASN A 82 8.24 9.24 0.20
C ASN A 82 7.98 10.11 -1.05
N SER A 83 6.94 10.95 -1.01
CA SER A 83 6.54 11.84 -2.12
C SER A 83 7.64 12.83 -2.54
N ASN A 84 8.56 13.18 -1.64
CA ASN A 84 9.69 14.05 -1.91
C ASN A 84 10.99 13.31 -2.32
N ASN A 85 10.94 11.98 -2.47
CA ASN A 85 12.07 11.14 -2.87
C ASN A 85 13.31 11.22 -1.95
N GLN A 86 13.13 11.57 -0.67
CA GLN A 86 14.23 11.69 0.30
C GLN A 86 14.45 10.45 1.18
N LYS A 87 13.57 9.45 1.12
CA LYS A 87 13.65 8.21 1.90
C LYS A 87 14.19 7.04 1.06
N ASN A 88 14.97 6.17 1.67
CA ASN A 88 15.37 4.89 1.12
C ASN A 88 14.28 3.84 1.41
N CYS A 89 13.64 3.36 0.34
CA CYS A 89 12.55 2.40 0.44
C CYS A 89 13.00 1.00 0.01
N LYS A 90 12.66 -0.01 0.81
CA LYS A 90 12.95 -1.43 0.53
C LYS A 90 11.73 -2.28 0.81
N SER A 91 11.57 -3.35 0.05
CA SER A 91 10.51 -4.34 0.25
C SER A 91 11.10 -5.71 0.58
N TYR A 92 10.33 -6.49 1.33
CA TYR A 92 10.74 -7.76 1.89
C TYR A 92 9.58 -8.75 1.79
N ASN A 93 9.90 -9.99 1.43
CA ASN A 93 8.93 -11.06 1.37
C ASN A 93 9.25 -12.08 2.46
N TYR A 94 8.26 -12.39 3.28
CA TYR A 94 8.31 -13.44 4.28
C TYR A 94 7.15 -14.41 4.01
N GLU A 95 7.31 -15.68 4.40
CA GLU A 95 6.36 -16.75 4.05
C GLU A 95 4.91 -16.32 4.28
N LYS A 96 4.63 -15.74 5.45
CA LYS A 96 3.28 -15.35 5.88
C LYS A 96 2.92 -13.88 5.73
N ALA A 97 3.86 -13.03 5.35
CA ALA A 97 3.65 -11.60 5.26
C ALA A 97 4.54 -10.97 4.19
N TRP A 98 4.04 -9.95 3.53
CA TRP A 98 4.86 -9.02 2.78
C TRP A 98 4.98 -7.73 3.59
N TRP A 99 6.15 -7.08 3.58
CA TRP A 99 6.30 -5.77 4.20
C TRP A 99 7.32 -4.92 3.46
N ALA A 100 7.23 -3.61 3.64
CA ALA A 100 8.19 -2.66 3.13
C ALA A 100 8.46 -1.55 4.14
N SER A 101 9.62 -0.92 4.03
CA SER A 101 10.02 0.19 4.90
C SER A 101 10.59 1.32 4.06
N CYS A 102 10.27 2.56 4.44
CA CYS A 102 10.92 3.77 3.95
C CYS A 102 11.53 4.50 5.15
N ILE A 103 12.86 4.62 5.15
CA ILE A 103 13.64 5.27 6.20
C ILE A 103 14.46 6.40 5.60
N LYS A 104 14.84 7.39 6.40
CA LYS A 104 15.76 8.46 5.96
C LYS A 104 17.13 7.90 5.61
#